data_AF-A0A0U0WFY8-F1
#
_entry.id   AF-A0A0U0WFY8-F1
#
_cell.length_a   1.000
_cell.length_b   1.000
_cell.length_c   1.000
_cell.angle_alpha   90.00
_cell.angle_beta   90.00
_cell.angle_gamma   90.00
#
_symmetry.space_group_name_H-M   'P 1'
#
loop_
_entity.id
_entity.type
_entity.pdbx_description
1 polymer ?
#
loop_
_entity_poly.entity_id
_entity_poly.type
_entity_poly.pdbx_seq_one_letter_code
_entity_poly.pdbx_strand_id
1 'polypeptide(L)'
;MSESGGEWEEARRSFASRTPANDNPDKVEYRRGFVTRHQVSGWRFVMRRIASGIALHDTRMLVDPLRTQSRAVLMGIVLVVTGVAGCFVFSLIRPAGSAGTNPVLADRSTAALYVKVGDDLHPVLNLTSARLIVGRPVDPTTVKSSELDRFPRGNLIGIPGAPERMVQNTSHDADWTVCDEHVQLYNTSADIEALAPTDISGAAIRRGGNDVTLTTTPTNWCRCSVPHSPTGRLSPAHRRTRCGTC
;
A
#
# COMPACT_ATOMS: atom_id res chain seq x y z
N MET A 1 10.76 49.12 43.67
CA MET A 1 10.35 48.13 42.66
C MET A 1 8.85 47.94 42.76
N SER A 2 8.20 47.96 41.60
CA SER A 2 6.78 48.06 41.26
C SER A 2 5.77 47.15 41.97
N GLU A 3 4.63 47.78 42.28
CA GLU A 3 3.25 47.46 41.90
C GLU A 3 2.69 46.02 41.79
N SER A 4 1.49 45.93 42.37
CA SER A 4 0.27 45.30 41.84
C SER A 4 0.14 43.77 41.90
N GLY A 5 -0.79 43.32 42.74
CA GLY A 5 -1.14 41.91 42.83
C GLY A 5 -2.36 41.58 43.70
N GLY A 6 -3.35 42.46 43.76
CA GLY A 6 -4.75 42.07 43.95
C GLY A 6 -5.13 41.40 45.28
N GLU A 7 -5.53 42.24 46.23
CA GLU A 7 -6.50 41.98 47.30
C GLU A 7 -7.89 41.59 46.72
N TRP A 8 -7.96 40.50 45.93
CA TRP A 8 -9.18 40.02 45.24
C TRP A 8 -9.54 38.56 45.56
N GLU A 9 -8.92 37.93 46.56
CA GLU A 9 -9.50 36.75 47.21
C GLU A 9 -10.37 37.18 48.39
N GLU A 10 -11.39 38.02 48.12
CA GLU A 10 -12.56 38.01 48.98
C GLU A 10 -13.12 36.59 48.91
N ALA A 11 -12.83 35.80 49.94
CA ALA A 11 -13.25 34.41 50.07
C ALA A 11 -14.72 34.32 49.66
N ARG A 12 -14.98 33.70 48.50
CA ARG A 12 -16.33 33.56 47.96
C ARG A 12 -17.19 32.93 49.05
N ARG A 13 -18.03 33.73 49.71
CA ARG A 13 -18.91 33.26 50.79
C ARG A 13 -19.87 32.27 50.16
N SER A 14 -19.58 30.98 50.33
CA SER A 14 -20.42 29.91 49.83
C SER A 14 -21.56 29.69 50.82
N PHE A 15 -22.80 29.75 50.31
CA PHE A 15 -23.96 29.43 51.12
C PHE A 15 -24.06 27.92 51.27
N ALA A 16 -24.07 27.43 52.51
CA ALA A 16 -24.39 26.04 52.78
C ALA A 16 -25.86 25.79 52.45
N SER A 17 -26.13 24.71 51.70
CA SER A 17 -27.50 24.27 51.48
C SER A 17 -28.13 23.88 52.82
N ARG A 18 -29.16 24.61 53.23
CA ARG A 18 -29.96 24.29 54.42
C ARG A 18 -31.39 24.03 54.00
N THR A 19 -31.98 22.96 54.50
CA THR A 19 -33.41 22.65 54.38
C THR A 19 -34.03 22.77 55.78
N PRO A 20 -34.57 23.94 56.14
CA PRO A 20 -35.24 24.12 57.44
C PRO A 20 -36.53 23.30 57.50
N ALA A 21 -36.92 22.91 58.72
CA ALA A 21 -38.21 22.29 58.95
C ALA A 21 -39.34 23.28 58.66
N ASN A 22 -40.42 22.80 58.05
CA ASN A 22 -41.61 23.59 57.78
C ASN A 22 -42.76 23.09 58.68
N ASP A 23 -43.02 23.82 59.77
CA ASP A 23 -44.04 23.48 60.77
C ASP A 23 -45.41 24.09 60.44
N ASN A 24 -45.60 24.66 59.25
CA ASN A 24 -46.88 25.22 58.82
C ASN A 24 -47.93 24.10 58.66
N PRO A 25 -49.13 24.20 59.27
CA PRO A 25 -50.20 23.22 59.12
C PRO A 25 -50.65 23.04 57.66
N ASP A 26 -50.65 24.10 56.85
CA ASP A 26 -51.06 24.09 55.44
C ASP A 26 -49.88 23.87 54.47
N LYS A 27 -48.85 23.11 54.89
CA LYS A 27 -47.67 22.87 54.05
C LYS A 27 -48.00 22.07 52.79
N VAL A 28 -47.34 22.41 51.69
CA VAL A 28 -47.43 21.67 50.42
C VAL A 28 -46.68 20.34 50.55
N GLU A 29 -47.38 19.22 50.41
CA GLU A 29 -46.77 17.89 50.36
C GLU A 29 -46.34 17.52 48.94
N TYR A 30 -45.03 17.36 48.74
CA TYR A 30 -44.49 16.89 47.48
C TYR A 30 -44.63 15.38 47.35
N ARG A 31 -45.63 14.91 46.62
CA ARG A 31 -45.96 13.48 46.47
C ARG A 31 -45.11 12.74 45.41
N ARG A 32 -44.47 13.46 44.48
CA ARG A 32 -43.55 12.89 43.47
C ARG A 32 -42.22 13.63 43.50
N GLY A 33 -41.15 12.91 43.85
CA GLY A 33 -39.79 13.43 43.79
C GLY A 33 -39.12 13.10 42.47
N PHE A 34 -38.42 14.07 41.88
CA PHE A 34 -37.48 13.80 40.79
C PHE A 34 -36.23 13.12 41.36
N VAL A 35 -35.67 12.18 40.60
CA VAL A 35 -34.42 11.53 41.01
C VAL A 35 -33.26 12.51 40.81
N THR A 36 -32.66 12.97 41.90
CA THR A 36 -31.55 13.91 41.85
C THR A 36 -30.21 13.21 41.55
N ARG A 37 -29.22 13.92 41.02
CA ARG A 37 -27.87 13.37 40.77
C ARG A 37 -27.25 12.76 42.03
N HIS A 38 -27.50 13.39 43.19
CA HIS A 38 -27.04 12.89 44.49
C HIS A 38 -27.73 11.59 44.88
N GLN A 39 -29.03 11.45 44.64
CA GLN A 39 -29.76 10.20 44.87
C GLN A 39 -29.25 9.05 43.98
N VAL A 40 -29.02 9.28 42.68
CA VAL A 40 -28.45 8.24 41.79
C VAL A 40 -27.04 7.85 42.23
N SER A 41 -26.21 8.83 42.59
CA SER A 41 -24.85 8.58 43.07
C SER A 41 -24.85 7.77 44.36
N GLY A 42 -25.71 8.15 45.32
CA GLY A 42 -25.89 7.45 46.59
C GLY A 42 -26.40 6.03 46.38
N TRP A 43 -27.41 5.84 45.53
CA TRP A 43 -27.93 4.52 45.18
C TRP A 43 -26.85 3.62 44.55
N ARG A 44 -26.10 4.14 43.57
CA ARG A 44 -24.97 3.41 42.96
C ARG A 44 -23.88 3.08 43.98
N PHE A 45 -23.65 3.93 44.97
CA PHE A 45 -22.69 3.66 46.05
C PHE A 45 -23.19 2.51 46.95
N VAL A 46 -24.44 2.58 47.42
CA VAL A 46 -25.04 1.53 48.25
C VAL A 46 -25.05 0.18 47.53
N MET A 47 -25.49 0.15 46.27
CA MET A 47 -25.51 -1.08 45.48
C MET A 47 -24.10 -1.68 45.30
N ARG A 48 -23.08 -0.85 45.11
CA ARG A 48 -21.68 -1.31 45.08
C ARG A 48 -21.22 -1.87 46.42
N ARG A 49 -21.54 -1.21 47.52
CA ARG A 49 -21.18 -1.69 48.86
C ARG A 49 -21.83 -3.03 49.19
N ILE A 50 -23.09 -3.24 48.80
CA ILE A 50 -23.79 -4.53 48.93
C ILE A 50 -23.10 -5.60 48.08
N ALA A 51 -22.77 -5.30 46.82
CA ALA A 51 -22.06 -6.22 45.94
C ALA A 51 -20.68 -6.62 46.49
N SER A 52 -19.88 -5.66 46.98
CA SER A 52 -18.59 -5.94 47.62
C SER A 52 -18.74 -6.72 48.93
N GLY A 53 -19.77 -6.43 49.73
CA GLY A 53 -20.06 -7.17 50.96
C GLY A 53 -20.41 -8.64 50.70
N ILE A 54 -21.14 -8.93 49.63
CA ILE A 54 -21.49 -10.32 49.26
C ILE A 54 -20.31 -11.04 48.62
N ALA A 55 -19.59 -10.40 47.69
CA ALA A 55 -18.54 -11.03 46.91
C ALA A 55 -17.18 -11.13 47.63
N LEU A 56 -16.84 -10.14 48.46
CA LEU A 56 -15.53 -10.05 49.14
C LEU A 56 -15.62 -10.12 50.68
N HIS A 57 -16.82 -10.16 51.27
CA HIS A 57 -17.02 -10.08 52.73
C HIS A 57 -16.37 -8.86 53.41
N ASP A 58 -15.99 -7.84 52.64
CA ASP A 58 -15.42 -6.59 53.11
C ASP A 58 -16.25 -5.40 52.63
N THR A 59 -16.59 -4.49 53.56
CA THR A 59 -17.35 -3.27 53.27
C THR A 59 -16.53 -2.00 53.44
N ARG A 60 -15.22 -2.11 53.72
CA ARG A 60 -14.32 -0.96 53.93
C ARG A 60 -14.03 -0.20 52.62
N MET A 61 -14.33 -0.76 51.45
CA MET A 61 -14.19 -0.13 50.11
C MET A 61 -12.82 0.54 49.86
N LEU A 62 -11.73 0.08 50.51
CA LEU A 62 -10.40 0.66 50.32
C LEU A 62 -9.90 0.46 48.88
N VAL A 63 -10.20 -0.68 48.28
CA VAL A 63 -9.94 -1.00 46.88
C VAL A 63 -11.11 -1.83 46.36
N ASP A 64 -11.75 -1.39 45.27
CA ASP A 64 -12.86 -2.11 44.62
C ASP A 64 -12.34 -2.83 43.35
N PRO A 65 -11.87 -4.09 43.43
CA PRO A 65 -11.36 -4.83 42.25
C PRO A 65 -12.44 -5.08 41.19
N LEU A 66 -13.71 -5.19 41.60
CA LEU A 66 -14.87 -5.29 40.69
C LEU A 66 -15.04 -4.03 39.82
N ARG A 67 -14.65 -2.85 40.34
CA ARG A 67 -14.74 -1.58 39.61
C ARG A 67 -13.67 -1.47 38.53
N THR A 68 -12.45 -1.94 38.79
CA THR A 68 -11.39 -1.94 37.79
C THR A 68 -11.68 -2.96 36.68
N GLN A 69 -12.20 -4.14 37.04
CA GLN A 69 -12.60 -5.17 36.07
C GLN A 69 -13.74 -4.68 35.16
N SER A 70 -14.83 -4.15 35.72
CA SER A 70 -15.96 -3.64 34.92
C SER A 70 -15.56 -2.46 34.02
N ARG A 71 -14.70 -1.55 34.51
CA ARG A 71 -14.15 -0.46 33.69
C ARG A 71 -13.25 -0.96 32.57
N ALA A 72 -12.44 -1.99 32.81
CA ALA A 72 -11.60 -2.60 31.80
C ALA A 72 -12.44 -3.24 30.67
N VAL A 73 -13.48 -4.01 31.03
CA VAL A 73 -14.41 -4.58 30.04
C VAL A 73 -15.13 -3.49 29.26
N LEU A 74 -15.59 -2.43 29.93
CA LEU A 74 -16.27 -1.32 29.26
C LEU A 74 -15.34 -0.57 28.29
N MET A 75 -14.07 -0.37 28.65
CA MET A 75 -13.07 0.19 27.72
C MET A 75 -12.82 -0.74 26.53
N GLY A 76 -12.76 -2.05 26.75
CA GLY A 76 -12.66 -3.04 25.67
C GLY A 76 -13.84 -2.95 24.69
N ILE A 77 -15.07 -2.84 25.21
CA ILE A 77 -16.28 -2.66 24.38
C ILE A 77 -16.18 -1.37 23.56
N VAL A 78 -15.77 -0.26 24.16
CA VAL A 78 -15.61 1.02 23.45
C VAL A 78 -14.58 0.90 22.31
N LEU A 79 -13.45 0.23 22.55
CA LEU A 79 -12.43 0.00 21.52
C LEU A 79 -12.96 -0.88 20.38
N VAL A 80 -13.69 -1.96 20.69
CA VAL A 80 -14.31 -2.83 19.68
C VAL A 80 -15.32 -2.05 18.84
N VAL A 81 -16.23 -1.31 19.48
CA VAL A 81 -17.22 -0.50 18.77
C VAL A 81 -16.55 0.53 17.86
N THR A 82 -15.49 1.19 18.36
CA THR A 82 -14.72 2.17 17.57
C THR A 82 -14.00 1.51 16.39
N GLY A 83 -13.41 0.33 16.60
CA GLY A 83 -12.75 -0.44 15.54
C GLY A 83 -13.74 -0.90 14.47
N VAL A 84 -14.89 -1.42 14.87
CA VAL A 84 -15.96 -1.84 13.94
C VAL A 84 -16.50 -0.63 13.16
N ALA A 85 -16.75 0.49 13.82
CA ALA A 85 -17.17 1.72 13.15
C ALA A 85 -16.11 2.21 12.16
N GLY A 86 -14.82 2.15 12.52
CA GLY A 86 -13.70 2.49 11.64
C GLY A 86 -13.63 1.57 10.42
N CYS A 87 -13.73 0.26 10.60
CA CYS A 87 -13.79 -0.72 9.51
C CYS A 87 -15.01 -0.50 8.61
N PHE A 88 -16.17 -0.18 9.19
CA PHE A 88 -17.39 0.10 8.44
C PHE A 88 -17.23 1.34 7.55
N VAL A 89 -16.75 2.45 8.12
CA VAL A 89 -16.47 3.68 7.35
C VAL A 89 -15.42 3.41 6.28
N PHE A 90 -14.35 2.68 6.60
CA PHE A 90 -13.32 2.31 5.63
C PHE A 90 -13.89 1.48 4.47
N SER A 91 -14.80 0.55 4.75
CA SER A 91 -15.50 -0.24 3.73
C SER A 91 -16.39 0.61 2.81
N LEU A 92 -16.96 1.71 3.31
CA LEU A 92 -17.73 2.65 2.50
C LEU A 92 -16.83 3.51 1.60
N ILE A 93 -15.65 3.89 2.08
CA ILE A 93 -14.69 4.71 1.31
C ILE A 93 -13.98 3.88 0.24
N ARG A 94 -13.64 2.62 0.55
CA ARG A 94 -13.06 1.66 -0.40
C ARG A 94 -13.96 0.44 -0.54
N PRO A 95 -15.09 0.57 -1.25
CA PRO A 95 -15.88 -0.60 -1.59
C PRO A 95 -14.98 -1.53 -2.38
N ALA A 96 -14.81 -2.74 -1.87
CA ALA A 96 -14.05 -3.80 -2.50
C ALA A 96 -14.71 -4.19 -3.83
N GLY A 97 -14.44 -3.41 -4.89
CA GLY A 97 -14.79 -3.66 -6.28
C GLY A 97 -16.26 -4.03 -6.49
N SER A 98 -17.15 -3.05 -6.54
CA SER A 98 -18.43 -3.28 -7.21
C SER A 98 -18.15 -3.51 -8.69
N ALA A 99 -18.75 -4.54 -9.28
CA ALA A 99 -18.77 -4.78 -10.72
C ALA A 99 -19.66 -3.74 -11.44
N GLY A 100 -19.31 -2.46 -11.26
CA GLY A 100 -20.02 -1.32 -11.82
C GLY A 100 -19.81 -1.23 -13.33
N THR A 101 -19.66 -0.01 -13.86
CA THR A 101 -19.52 0.27 -15.29
C THR A 101 -18.14 -0.08 -15.88
N ASN A 102 -17.31 -0.82 -15.14
CA ASN A 102 -15.95 -1.14 -15.59
C ASN A 102 -16.00 -2.26 -16.64
N PRO A 103 -15.38 -2.05 -17.82
CA PRO A 103 -15.46 -3.01 -18.91
C PRO A 103 -14.57 -4.24 -18.70
N VAL A 104 -13.54 -4.14 -17.84
CA VAL A 104 -12.62 -5.25 -17.53
C VAL A 104 -12.63 -5.50 -16.02
N LEU A 105 -12.98 -6.72 -15.65
CA LEU A 105 -13.11 -7.19 -14.27
C LEU A 105 -12.16 -8.36 -14.04
N ALA A 106 -11.49 -8.38 -12.90
CA ALA A 106 -10.70 -9.51 -12.46
C ALA A 106 -11.32 -10.10 -11.19
N ASP A 107 -11.46 -11.42 -11.14
CA ASP A 107 -11.87 -12.10 -9.93
C ASP A 107 -10.75 -12.04 -8.88
N ARG A 108 -11.09 -11.64 -7.66
CA ARG A 108 -10.11 -11.51 -6.57
C ARG A 108 -9.55 -12.86 -6.11
N SER A 109 -10.33 -13.94 -6.17
CA SER A 109 -9.89 -15.26 -5.69
C SER A 109 -9.08 -16.03 -6.72
N THR A 110 -9.52 -16.02 -7.97
CA THR A 110 -8.92 -16.86 -9.02
C THR A 110 -8.00 -16.09 -9.97
N ALA A 111 -7.97 -14.75 -9.87
CA ALA A 111 -7.32 -13.87 -10.83
C ALA A 111 -7.83 -14.04 -12.29
N ALA A 112 -8.95 -14.73 -12.49
CA ALA A 112 -9.56 -14.88 -13.80
C ALA A 112 -10.04 -13.53 -14.33
N LEU A 113 -9.77 -13.27 -15.61
CA LEU A 113 -10.13 -12.03 -16.30
C LEU A 113 -11.47 -12.18 -17.01
N TYR A 114 -12.29 -11.15 -16.90
CA TYR A 114 -13.59 -11.07 -17.54
C TYR A 114 -13.74 -9.70 -18.22
N VAL A 115 -14.42 -9.69 -19.36
CA VAL A 115 -14.77 -8.47 -20.09
C VAL A 115 -16.28 -8.39 -20.26
N LYS A 116 -16.84 -7.20 -20.01
CA LYS A 116 -18.24 -6.93 -20.23
C LYS A 116 -18.45 -6.47 -21.66
N VAL A 117 -19.21 -7.23 -22.44
CA VAL A 117 -19.58 -6.90 -23.83
C VAL A 117 -21.10 -6.90 -23.92
N GLY A 118 -21.70 -5.72 -24.05
CA GLY A 118 -23.15 -5.55 -23.88
C GLY A 118 -23.55 -5.81 -22.43
N ASP A 119 -24.48 -6.75 -22.22
CA ASP A 119 -24.96 -7.16 -20.89
C ASP A 119 -24.31 -8.46 -20.38
N ASP A 120 -23.57 -9.16 -21.24
CA ASP A 120 -22.95 -10.45 -20.93
C ASP A 120 -21.48 -10.32 -20.53
N LEU A 121 -21.09 -11.14 -19.56
CA LEU A 121 -19.73 -11.22 -19.04
C LEU A 121 -18.98 -12.39 -19.69
N HIS A 122 -17.97 -12.08 -20.49
CA HIS A 122 -17.18 -13.08 -21.21
C HIS A 122 -15.83 -13.31 -20.50
N PRO A 123 -15.47 -14.56 -20.16
CA PRO A 123 -14.14 -14.86 -19.64
C PRO A 123 -13.08 -14.63 -20.73
N VAL A 124 -11.94 -14.06 -20.34
CA VAL A 124 -10.85 -13.70 -21.25
C VAL A 124 -9.55 -14.38 -20.87
N LEU A 125 -8.82 -14.85 -21.88
CA LEU A 125 -7.54 -15.57 -21.67
C LEU A 125 -6.39 -14.66 -21.19
N ASN A 126 -6.34 -13.40 -21.64
CA ASN A 126 -5.22 -12.47 -21.39
C ASN A 126 -5.71 -11.02 -21.24
N LEU A 127 -4.98 -10.21 -20.46
CA LEU A 127 -5.27 -8.77 -20.30
C LEU A 127 -5.18 -8.00 -21.63
N THR A 128 -4.23 -8.37 -22.48
CA THR A 128 -4.07 -7.78 -23.81
C THR A 128 -5.31 -7.99 -24.67
N SER A 129 -5.87 -9.20 -24.67
CA SER A 129 -7.12 -9.47 -25.40
C SER A 129 -8.29 -8.65 -24.84
N ALA A 130 -8.39 -8.51 -23.52
CA ALA A 130 -9.42 -7.66 -22.91
C ALA A 130 -9.30 -6.19 -23.35
N ARG A 131 -8.08 -5.63 -23.36
CA ARG A 131 -7.82 -4.26 -23.82
C ARG A 131 -8.13 -4.07 -25.31
N LEU A 132 -7.84 -5.07 -26.15
CA LEU A 132 -8.17 -5.05 -27.57
C LEU A 132 -9.69 -5.05 -27.81
N ILE A 133 -10.44 -5.87 -27.06
CA ILE A 133 -11.91 -5.94 -27.16
C ILE A 133 -12.55 -4.62 -26.74
N VAL A 134 -12.04 -4.01 -25.66
CA VAL A 134 -12.57 -2.73 -25.14
C VAL A 134 -12.06 -1.53 -25.96
N GLY A 135 -10.99 -1.70 -26.74
CA GLY A 135 -10.41 -0.66 -27.60
C GLY A 135 -9.65 0.44 -26.86
N ARG A 136 -9.35 0.25 -25.56
CA ARG A 136 -8.60 1.23 -24.74
C ARG A 136 -7.71 0.54 -23.71
N PRO A 137 -6.59 1.19 -23.30
CA PRO A 137 -5.69 0.66 -22.29
C PRO A 137 -6.28 0.81 -20.89
N VAL A 138 -7.20 -0.08 -20.53
CA VAL A 138 -7.82 -0.14 -19.20
C VAL A 138 -7.17 -1.20 -18.33
N ASP A 139 -7.09 -0.91 -17.03
CA ASP A 139 -6.63 -1.85 -16.02
C ASP A 139 -7.79 -2.63 -15.41
N PRO A 140 -7.57 -3.90 -15.05
CA PRO A 140 -8.62 -4.75 -14.52
C PRO A 140 -9.04 -4.29 -13.12
N THR A 141 -10.34 -4.19 -12.89
CA THR A 141 -10.87 -3.90 -11.55
C THR A 141 -11.10 -5.20 -10.79
N THR A 142 -10.52 -5.32 -9.60
CA THR A 142 -10.65 -6.54 -8.78
C THR A 142 -11.98 -6.58 -8.02
N VAL A 143 -12.83 -7.53 -8.39
CA VAL A 143 -14.17 -7.73 -7.83
C VAL A 143 -14.31 -9.10 -7.17
N LYS A 144 -15.31 -9.27 -6.30
CA LYS A 144 -15.60 -10.57 -5.69
C LYS A 144 -16.32 -11.48 -6.69
N SER A 145 -16.09 -12.79 -6.59
CA SER A 145 -16.77 -13.80 -7.42
C SER A 145 -18.30 -13.71 -7.33
N SER A 146 -18.84 -13.42 -6.14
CA SER A 146 -20.28 -13.26 -5.92
C SER A 146 -20.91 -12.08 -6.68
N GLU A 147 -20.13 -11.06 -7.05
CA GLU A 147 -20.59 -9.94 -7.88
C GLU A 147 -20.55 -10.32 -9.37
N LEU A 148 -19.57 -11.14 -9.78
CA LEU A 148 -19.46 -11.66 -11.15
C LEU A 148 -20.60 -12.64 -11.47
N ASP A 149 -21.06 -13.42 -10.49
CA ASP A 149 -22.17 -14.36 -10.63
C ASP A 149 -23.54 -13.71 -10.87
N ARG A 150 -23.66 -12.39 -10.68
CA ARG A 150 -24.89 -11.64 -10.98
C ARG A 150 -25.06 -11.35 -12.47
N PHE A 151 -23.99 -11.46 -13.26
CA PHE A 151 -24.03 -11.22 -14.69
C PHE A 151 -24.18 -12.55 -15.45
N PRO A 152 -24.98 -12.57 -16.54
CA PRO A 152 -24.99 -13.71 -17.45
C PRO A 152 -23.60 -13.95 -18.02
N ARG A 153 -23.17 -15.21 -18.08
CA ARG A 153 -21.84 -15.60 -18.56
C ARG A 153 -21.88 -15.95 -20.04
N GLY A 154 -20.99 -15.34 -20.81
CA GLY A 154 -20.75 -15.66 -22.21
C GLY A 154 -19.63 -16.67 -22.42
N ASN A 155 -19.26 -16.89 -23.69
CA ASN A 155 -18.19 -17.82 -24.06
C ASN A 155 -16.79 -17.28 -23.73
N LEU A 156 -15.83 -18.19 -23.60
CA LEU A 156 -14.41 -17.84 -23.48
C LEU A 156 -13.91 -17.19 -24.77
N ILE A 157 -13.30 -16.01 -24.64
CA ILE A 157 -12.75 -15.25 -25.76
C ILE A 157 -11.30 -14.85 -25.48
N GLY A 158 -10.53 -14.61 -26.54
CA GLY A 158 -9.16 -14.13 -26.42
C GLY A 158 -8.21 -14.78 -27.40
N ILE A 159 -7.00 -14.21 -27.47
CA ILE A 159 -5.94 -14.67 -28.36
C ILE A 159 -4.98 -15.54 -27.53
N PRO A 160 -4.80 -16.83 -27.88
CA PRO A 160 -3.83 -17.68 -27.22
C PRO A 160 -2.40 -17.17 -27.45
N GLY A 161 -1.57 -17.19 -26.40
CA GLY A 161 -0.17 -16.75 -26.47
C GLY A 161 0.04 -15.23 -26.53
N ALA A 162 -1.01 -14.41 -26.38
CA ALA A 162 -0.85 -12.97 -26.26
C ALA A 162 -0.02 -12.62 -25.01
N PRO A 163 0.81 -11.56 -25.05
CA PRO A 163 1.62 -11.16 -23.91
C PRO A 163 0.72 -10.70 -22.75
N GLU A 164 1.10 -11.04 -21.53
CA GLU A 164 0.37 -10.59 -20.33
C GLU A 164 0.82 -9.19 -19.88
N ARG A 165 2.08 -8.85 -20.12
CA ARG A 165 2.71 -7.60 -19.70
C ARG A 165 3.20 -6.81 -20.90
N MET A 166 2.67 -5.60 -21.07
CA MET A 166 3.06 -4.66 -22.13
C MET A 166 3.80 -3.48 -21.52
N VAL A 167 5.09 -3.66 -21.21
CA VAL A 167 5.95 -2.55 -20.78
C VAL A 167 6.73 -2.05 -21.99
N GLN A 168 6.62 -0.75 -22.26
CA GLN A 168 7.43 -0.11 -23.29
C GLN A 168 8.76 0.30 -22.67
N ASN A 169 9.84 0.16 -23.44
CA ASN A 169 11.11 0.77 -23.08
C ASN A 169 10.97 2.31 -23.16
N THR A 170 11.65 3.04 -22.28
CA THR A 170 11.63 4.50 -22.27
C THR A 170 12.60 5.12 -23.27
N SER A 171 13.54 4.34 -23.81
CA SER A 171 14.42 4.81 -24.88
C SER A 171 13.63 5.02 -26.18
N HIS A 172 13.84 6.18 -26.80
CA HIS A 172 13.28 6.50 -28.11
C HIS A 172 14.23 6.14 -29.25
N ASP A 173 15.46 5.73 -28.93
CA ASP A 173 16.44 5.32 -29.94
C ASP A 173 16.11 3.92 -30.46
N ALA A 174 15.97 3.81 -31.79
CA ALA A 174 15.73 2.55 -32.48
C ALA A 174 17.06 1.86 -32.83
N ASP A 175 17.73 1.31 -31.81
CA ASP A 175 18.96 0.53 -31.98
C ASP A 175 18.63 -0.97 -32.09
N TRP A 176 18.73 -1.53 -33.29
CA TRP A 176 18.50 -2.94 -33.57
C TRP A 176 19.75 -3.52 -34.25
N THR A 177 20.36 -4.53 -33.64
CA THR A 177 21.53 -5.24 -34.19
C THR A 177 21.18 -6.71 -34.38
N VAL A 178 21.50 -7.27 -35.56
CA VAL A 178 21.38 -8.70 -35.85
C VAL A 178 22.79 -9.27 -35.93
N CYS A 179 23.09 -10.24 -35.08
CA CYS A 179 24.35 -10.98 -35.11
C CYS A 179 24.11 -12.32 -35.80
N ASP A 180 24.91 -12.62 -36.82
CA ASP A 180 25.05 -13.95 -37.38
C ASP A 180 26.45 -14.47 -37.07
N GLU A 181 26.54 -15.65 -36.47
CA GLU A 181 27.80 -16.26 -36.08
C GLU A 181 27.97 -17.56 -36.85
N HIS A 182 28.95 -17.57 -37.76
CA HIS A 182 29.33 -18.76 -38.50
C HIS A 182 30.51 -19.44 -37.79
N VAL A 183 30.22 -20.43 -36.95
CA VAL A 183 31.28 -21.27 -36.34
C VAL A 183 31.77 -22.26 -37.39
N GLN A 184 32.77 -21.86 -38.18
CA GLN A 184 33.61 -22.85 -38.85
C GLN A 184 34.52 -23.47 -37.80
N LEU A 185 34.21 -24.72 -37.42
CA LEU A 185 35.13 -25.63 -36.75
C LEU A 185 36.30 -25.93 -37.71
N TYR A 186 37.18 -24.96 -37.93
CA TYR A 186 38.47 -25.23 -38.52
C TYR A 186 39.30 -25.96 -37.48
N ASN A 187 39.25 -27.29 -37.52
CA ASN A 187 40.28 -28.13 -36.96
C ASN A 187 41.53 -28.02 -37.86
N THR A 188 42.08 -26.82 -37.99
CA THR A 188 43.37 -26.62 -38.63
C THR A 188 44.43 -26.82 -37.55
N SER A 189 44.91 -28.06 -37.41
CA SER A 189 46.24 -28.30 -36.89
C SER A 189 47.24 -27.70 -37.88
N ALA A 190 47.47 -26.40 -37.75
CA ALA A 190 48.66 -25.81 -38.35
C ALA A 190 49.81 -26.13 -37.40
N ASP A 191 50.82 -26.85 -37.87
CA ASP A 191 52.14 -26.81 -37.26
C ASP A 191 52.64 -25.37 -37.44
N ILE A 192 52.57 -24.59 -36.37
CA ILE A 192 52.96 -23.18 -36.36
C ILE A 192 54.37 -23.08 -35.79
N GLU A 193 55.35 -22.86 -36.68
CA GLU A 193 56.74 -22.57 -36.28
C GLU A 193 56.90 -21.13 -35.73
N ALA A 194 55.90 -20.25 -35.91
CA ALA A 194 55.79 -18.95 -35.24
C ALA A 194 54.35 -18.41 -35.23
N LEU A 195 53.81 -18.06 -34.05
CA LEU A 195 52.50 -17.41 -33.93
C LEU A 195 52.54 -16.03 -34.61
N ALA A 196 51.89 -15.90 -35.76
CA ALA A 196 51.61 -14.61 -36.37
C ALA A 196 50.22 -14.11 -35.89
N PRO A 197 50.08 -12.82 -35.51
CA PRO A 197 48.78 -12.24 -35.20
C PRO A 197 47.89 -12.30 -36.44
N THR A 198 46.82 -13.09 -36.40
CA THR A 198 45.76 -12.97 -37.40
C THR A 198 44.96 -11.72 -37.09
N ASP A 199 44.81 -10.92 -38.13
CA ASP A 199 44.24 -9.59 -38.06
C ASP A 199 42.73 -9.67 -37.78
N ILE A 200 42.33 -9.59 -36.50
CA ILE A 200 40.93 -9.37 -36.11
C ILE A 200 40.53 -7.89 -36.33
N SER A 201 41.23 -7.13 -37.20
CA SER A 201 40.94 -5.72 -37.51
C SER A 201 39.53 -5.45 -38.06
N GLY A 202 38.70 -6.47 -38.29
CA GLY A 202 37.32 -6.33 -38.73
C GLY A 202 36.24 -6.39 -37.64
N ALA A 203 36.52 -6.92 -36.44
CA ALA A 203 35.47 -7.13 -35.44
C ALA A 203 35.31 -5.91 -34.52
N ALA A 204 34.57 -4.90 -34.99
CA ALA A 204 34.14 -3.79 -34.15
C ALA A 204 32.71 -4.03 -33.65
N ILE A 205 32.54 -4.38 -32.37
CA ILE A 205 31.25 -4.22 -31.69
C ILE A 205 31.03 -2.71 -31.52
N ARG A 206 30.24 -2.11 -32.42
CA ARG A 206 29.72 -0.75 -32.21
C ARG A 206 28.56 -0.83 -31.23
N ARG A 207 28.76 -0.34 -30.00
CA ARG A 207 27.67 0.10 -29.12
C ARG A 207 27.43 1.58 -29.39
N GLY A 208 26.17 2.02 -29.57
CA GLY A 208 25.83 3.44 -29.59
C GLY A 208 26.21 4.08 -28.25
N GLY A 209 27.29 4.86 -28.22
CA GLY A 209 27.84 5.50 -27.03
C GLY A 209 29.37 5.65 -27.08
N ASN A 210 29.94 6.40 -26.15
CA ASN A 210 31.38 6.73 -26.14
C ASN A 210 32.31 5.64 -25.56
N ASP A 211 31.80 4.44 -25.25
CA ASP A 211 32.58 3.35 -24.63
C ASP A 211 32.64 2.12 -25.56
N VAL A 212 33.85 1.71 -25.91
CA VAL A 212 34.15 0.46 -26.64
C VAL A 212 34.75 -0.53 -25.65
N THR A 213 34.18 -1.73 -25.56
CA THR A 213 34.74 -2.82 -24.74
C THR A 213 35.29 -3.90 -25.67
N LEU A 214 36.60 -4.09 -25.64
CA LEU A 214 37.28 -5.18 -26.34
C LEU A 214 37.45 -6.35 -25.38
N THR A 215 36.92 -7.51 -25.72
CA THR A 215 37.15 -8.74 -24.95
C THR A 215 38.36 -9.45 -25.51
N THR A 216 39.53 -9.23 -24.91
CA THR A 216 40.74 -9.99 -25.22
C THR A 216 40.97 -11.04 -24.15
N THR A 217 40.45 -12.26 -24.36
CA THR A 217 40.71 -13.48 -23.56
C THR A 217 40.45 -13.35 -22.04
N PRO A 218 40.30 -14.45 -21.28
CA PRO A 218 39.40 -14.46 -20.12
C PRO A 218 39.94 -13.80 -18.84
N THR A 219 41.12 -13.18 -18.83
CA THR A 219 41.80 -12.85 -17.56
C THR A 219 42.14 -11.40 -17.29
N ASN A 220 42.03 -10.44 -18.22
CA ASN A 220 42.26 -9.03 -17.89
C ASN A 220 41.45 -8.06 -18.77
N TRP A 221 40.79 -7.08 -18.13
CA TRP A 221 40.00 -6.04 -18.79
C TRP A 221 40.80 -4.74 -18.87
N CYS A 222 41.04 -4.22 -20.07
CA CYS A 222 41.69 -2.93 -20.28
C CYS A 222 40.69 -1.90 -20.84
N ARG A 223 40.54 -0.76 -20.15
CA ARG A 223 39.68 0.36 -20.61
C ARG A 223 40.55 1.34 -21.39
N CYS A 224 40.22 1.57 -22.67
CA CYS A 224 40.90 2.57 -23.49
C CYS A 224 39.93 3.70 -23.89
N SER A 225 40.35 4.95 -23.69
CA SER A 225 39.59 6.15 -24.04
C SER A 225 40.09 6.73 -25.37
N VAL A 226 39.18 7.00 -26.31
CA VAL A 226 39.48 7.59 -27.63
C VAL A 226 39.29 9.12 -27.57
N PRO A 227 40.20 9.94 -28.13
CA PRO A 227 40.01 11.39 -28.17
C PRO A 227 38.87 11.80 -29.12
N HIS A 228 38.07 12.77 -28.70
CA HIS A 228 36.90 13.28 -29.42
C HIS A 228 37.31 14.07 -30.69
N SER A 229 36.70 13.79 -31.84
CA SER A 229 36.78 14.64 -33.05
C SER A 229 35.43 15.30 -33.30
N PRO A 230 35.33 16.64 -33.30
CA PRO A 230 34.04 17.34 -33.39
C PRO A 230 33.39 17.29 -34.79
N THR A 231 34.02 16.68 -35.80
CA THR A 231 33.53 16.68 -37.19
C THR A 231 33.10 15.31 -37.72
N GLY A 232 33.05 14.26 -36.89
CA GLY A 232 32.51 12.94 -37.29
C GLY A 232 33.27 12.21 -38.41
N ARG A 233 34.37 12.77 -38.94
CA ARG A 233 35.36 12.08 -39.78
C ARG A 233 36.69 12.00 -39.05
N LEU A 234 37.18 10.78 -38.87
CA LEU A 234 38.54 10.53 -38.40
C LEU A 234 39.48 10.59 -39.61
N SER A 235 40.37 11.58 -39.64
CA SER A 235 41.48 11.65 -40.59
C SER A 235 42.47 10.50 -40.31
N PRO A 236 43.07 9.84 -41.32
CA PRO A 236 43.91 8.65 -41.12
C PRO A 236 45.17 8.88 -40.26
N ALA A 237 45.54 10.15 -40.02
CA ALA A 237 46.82 10.54 -39.44
C ALA A 237 46.88 10.56 -37.90
N HIS A 238 45.77 10.36 -37.17
CA HIS A 238 45.76 10.31 -35.70
C HIS A 238 45.13 9.02 -35.17
N ARG A 239 45.75 7.90 -35.51
CA ARG A 239 45.38 6.56 -35.05
C ARG A 239 46.35 6.09 -33.96
N ARG A 240 46.44 6.84 -32.86
CA ARG A 240 47.12 6.38 -31.63
C ARG A 240 46.14 6.46 -30.47
N THR A 241 45.37 5.38 -30.30
CA THR A 241 44.69 5.10 -29.03
C THR A 241 45.78 4.93 -27.96
N ARG A 242 45.84 5.84 -26.98
CA ARG A 242 46.66 5.61 -25.79
C ARG A 242 45.86 4.69 -24.87
N CYS A 243 46.16 3.40 -24.92
CA CYS A 243 45.81 2.52 -23.81
C CYS A 243 46.84 2.76 -22.71
N GLY A 244 46.38 3.05 -21.49
CA GLY A 244 47.26 3.01 -20.31
C GLY A 244 47.78 1.59 -20.10
N THR A 245 48.90 1.46 -19.37
CA THR A 245 49.45 0.15 -19.00
C THR A 245 48.43 -0.63 -18.18
N CYS A 246 48.10 -1.82 -18.68
CA CYS A 246 47.65 -2.95 -17.87
C CYS A 246 48.93 -3.64 -17.34
#